data_AF-A0A9D6JQY8-F1
#
_entry.id   AF-A0A9D6JQY8-F1
#
_cell.length_a   1.000
_cell.length_b   1.000
_cell.length_c   1.000
_cell.angle_alpha   90.00
_cell.angle_beta   90.00
_cell.angle_gamma   90.00
#
_symmetry.space_group_name_H-M   'P 1'
#
loop_
_entity.id
_entity.type
_entity.pdbx_description
1 polymer ?
#
loop_
_entity_poly.entity_id
_entity_poly.type
_entity_poly.pdbx_seq_one_letter_code
_entity_poly.pdbx_strand_id
1 'polypeptide(L)' 'MKYAAFLRGINVGGHKSIKMEDLSQMFASLGFKNITTHIQS' A
#
# COMPACT_ATOMS: atom_id res chain seq x y z
N MET A 1 -13.61 -6.85 -11.19
CA MET A 1 -13.20 -7.55 -9.93
C MET A 1 -12.49 -6.54 -9.03
N LYS A 2 -12.66 -6.64 -7.72
CA LYS A 2 -11.96 -5.82 -6.73
C LYS A 2 -11.14 -6.73 -5.83
N TYR A 3 -9.95 -6.27 -5.46
CA TYR A 3 -9.01 -7.01 -4.60
C TYR A 3 -8.60 -6.12 -3.43
N ALA A 4 -8.23 -6.75 -2.32
CA ALA A 4 -7.65 -6.09 -1.16
C ALA A 4 -6.34 -6.79 -0.79
N ALA A 5 -5.31 -5.99 -0.49
CA ALA A 5 -4.03 -6.47 0.01
C ALA A 5 -3.85 -5.97 1.46
N PHE A 6 -3.63 -6.89 2.39
CA PHE A 6 -3.38 -6.56 3.79
C PHE A 6 -1.87 -6.56 4.05
N LEU A 7 -1.35 -5.43 4.52
CA LEU A 7 0.06 -5.27 4.88
C LEU A 7 0.19 -5.24 6.41
N ARG A 8 1.16 -6.00 6.94
CA ARG A 8 1.45 -6.07 8.38
C ARG A 8 2.76 -5.37 8.72
N GLY A 9 2.78 -4.65 9.84
CA GLY A 9 4.01 -4.12 10.43
C GLY A 9 4.74 -3.09 9.57
N ILE A 10 4.01 -2.31 8.79
CA ILE A 10 4.52 -1.12 8.08
C ILE A 10 4.01 0.13 8.80
N ASN A 11 4.77 1.23 8.80
CA ASN A 11 4.36 2.50 9.41
C ASN A 11 3.96 2.40 10.91
N VAL A 12 4.48 1.41 11.63
CA VAL A 12 4.23 1.22 13.07
C VAL A 12 5.51 1.58 13.83
N GLY A 13 5.40 2.47 14.82
CA GLY A 13 6.52 2.84 15.70
C GLY A 13 7.74 3.46 14.99
N GLY A 14 7.57 4.01 13.79
CA GLY A 14 8.66 4.59 13.00
C GLY A 14 9.58 3.57 12.30
N HIS A 15 9.30 2.27 12.44
CA HIS A 15 10.01 1.22 11.73
C HIS A 15 9.31 0.86 10.41
N LYS A 16 10.09 0.46 9.40
CA LYS A 16 9.58 0.01 8.09
C LYS A 16 8.59 1.01 7.47
N SER A 17 8.98 2.28 7.49
CA SER A 17 8.18 3.36 6.93
C SER A 17 8.12 3.23 5.41
N ILE A 18 6.90 3.23 4.88
CA ILE A 18 6.61 3.17 3.44
C ILE A 18 5.62 4.29 3.13
N LYS A 19 5.93 5.11 2.13
CA LYS A 19 4.98 6.09 1.62
C LYS A 19 3.89 5.38 0.83
N MET A 20 2.65 5.82 1.01
CA MET A 20 1.51 5.23 0.28
C MET A 20 1.58 5.46 -1.23
N GLU A 21 2.27 6.52 -1.68
CA GLU A 21 2.60 6.75 -3.08
C GLU A 21 3.47 5.61 -3.64
N ASP A 22 4.58 5.30 -2.98
CA ASP A 22 5.50 4.23 -3.40
C ASP A 22 4.78 2.88 -3.44
N LEU A 23 3.92 2.60 -2.45
CA LEU A 23 3.10 1.39 -2.40
C LEU A 23 2.13 1.33 -3.59
N SER A 24 1.48 2.45 -3.92
CA SER A 24 0.58 2.52 -5.07
C SER A 24 1.31 2.30 -6.40
N GLN A 25 2.48 2.92 -6.57
CA GLN A 25 3.31 2.77 -7.77
C GLN A 25 3.81 1.33 -7.95
N MET A 26 4.15 0.64 -6.86
CA MET A 26 4.49 -0.78 -6.91
C MET A 26 3.34 -1.62 -7.48
N PHE A 27 2.10 -1.43 -7.00
CA PHE A 27 0.94 -2.14 -7.54
C PHE A 27 0.64 -1.76 -8.99
N ALA A 28 0.85 -0.50 -9.37
CA ALA A 28 0.72 -0.06 -10.76
C ALA A 28 1.73 -0.78 -11.67
N SER A 29 2.99 -0.91 -11.24
CA SER A 29 4.04 -1.65 -11.97
C SER A 29 3.73 -3.14 -12.11
N LEU A 30 2.89 -3.71 -11.25
CA LEU A 30 2.41 -5.08 -11.33
C LEU A 30 1.17 -5.23 -12.23
N GLY A 31 0.69 -4.14 -12.86
CA GLY A 31 -0.45 -4.14 -13.78
C GLY A 31 -1.81 -3.91 -13.13
N PHE A 32 -1.87 -3.64 -11.82
CA PHE A 32 -3.13 -3.26 -11.17
C PHE A 32 -3.52 -1.84 -11.57
N LYS A 33 -4.83 -1.59 -11.59
CA LYS A 33 -5.42 -0.30 -11.96
C LYS A 33 -6.38 0.16 -10.89
N ASN A 34 -6.64 1.47 -10.84
CA ASN A 34 -7.55 2.09 -9.86
C ASN A 34 -7.15 1.76 -8.41
N ILE A 35 -5.84 1.83 -8.12
CA ILE A 35 -5.29 1.50 -6.80
C ILE A 35 -5.67 2.57 -5.80
N THR A 36 -6.11 2.15 -4.62
CA THR A 36 -6.38 3.02 -3.48
C THR A 36 -5.72 2.41 -2.26
N THR A 37 -4.97 3.23 -1.53
CA THR A 37 -4.35 2.85 -0.26
C THR A 37 -5.20 3.39 0.88
N HIS A 38 -5.23 2.65 1.98
CA HIS A 38 -5.91 3.07 3.20
C HIS A 38 -4.97 2.87 4.37
N ILE A 39 -4.70 3.94 5.10
CA ILE A 39 -4.05 3.88 6.41
C ILE A 39 -5.16 4.05 7.43
N GLN A 40 -5.29 3.08 8.33
CA GLN A 40 -6.01 3.29 9.57
C GLN A 40 -5.04 3.92 10.56
N SER A 41 -5.30 5.19 10.91
CA SER A 41 -4.61 5.90 11.99
C SER A 41 -5.09 5.42 13.35
#